data_AF-A0A5J5CPN9-F1
#
_entry.id   AF-A0A5J5CPN9-F1
#
_cell.length_a   1.000
_cell.length_b   1.000
_cell.length_c   1.000
_cell.angle_alpha   90.00
_cell.angle_beta   90.00
_cell.angle_gamma   90.00
#
_symmetry.space_group_name_H-M   'P 1'
#
loop_
_entity.id
_entity.type
_entity.pdbx_description
1 polymer ?
#
loop_
_entity_poly.entity_id
_entity_poly.type
_entity_poly.pdbx_seq_one_letter_code
_entity_poly.pdbx_strand_id
1 'polypeptide(L)'
;MTSTADRLARQQDREQGIGTNENTVKFSQQDYETLREQCLKSGRLFEDNCFPAERTSLGYNDLGPYSSKTRDVVWKRPKELCSNPKFIDNGATRMDICQGALGDCWLLAAIASLTLDQQILARVVPQDQSFTEDYAGIFHFRFWQFGEWVDVVIDDRLPTRDGKLLFVHSAEGSEFWSALLEKAYAKLYGTYEALSGGNTIEGFEDFTGGIAEVYTLDKAPPKLFKIMQKALSLGSLLGCSIDITSAYETEAVTALKLVKGHAYSVTGAEEVNFQGKPVQLVRIRNPWGQVEWTGPWSDESSEWNRVSKEEKSKLNHTAEDGEFWMSYSDFIKHFSKLEICNLTPDTLISDDVGHWHNHQYEGIWRVGSTAGGCRNFSATFPSNPQYVVRLEDVDDNPLDGKDGCTFLIGLMQKDGRRQKRLDRNLETIGFAIYEVPDQYKGQSNVRLGPDVLLRQKAVAMSSSFINTREVCDRFKLPPGEYVIVPSTFQPHKNASFLLRVFSEKQAAASPLEEQIANRMKQKEASEKDVDPQFKTFFKQIAGNDMEVSVFELVEMLNKVVAQRSDIKTDGFSLETGRLIVSLLDVSSLRKKLSSHSLCFKTLL
;
A
#
# COMPACT_ATOMS: atom_id res chain seq x y z
N MET A 1 10.10 12.66 -4.12
CA MET A 1 10.97 12.14 -3.05
C MET A 1 10.85 13.10 -1.89
N THR A 2 10.27 12.64 -0.78
CA THR A 2 10.27 13.35 0.50
C THR A 2 11.71 13.54 0.97
N SER A 3 12.02 14.69 1.54
CA SER A 3 13.33 14.97 2.11
C SER A 3 13.57 14.08 3.34
N THR A 4 14.83 13.91 3.77
CA THR A 4 15.14 13.19 5.02
C THR A 4 14.45 13.82 6.22
N ALA A 5 14.29 15.15 6.21
CA ALA A 5 13.56 15.88 7.24
C ALA A 5 12.06 15.51 7.25
N ASP A 6 11.41 15.44 6.09
CA ASP A 6 9.99 15.05 6.00
C ASP A 6 9.77 13.62 6.52
N ARG A 7 10.72 12.72 6.25
CA ARG A 7 10.65 11.33 6.74
C ARG A 7 10.76 11.26 8.26
N LEU A 8 11.71 12.00 8.84
CA LEU A 8 11.88 12.06 10.30
C LEU A 8 10.67 12.71 10.99
N ALA A 9 10.11 13.77 10.40
CA ALA A 9 8.89 14.40 10.89
C ALA A 9 7.73 13.41 10.91
N ARG A 10 7.50 12.67 9.80
CA ARG A 10 6.46 11.62 9.76
C ARG A 10 6.67 10.51 10.79
N GLN A 11 7.93 10.13 11.02
CA GLN A 11 8.24 9.14 12.05
C GLN A 11 7.89 9.65 13.45
N GLN A 12 8.19 10.91 13.75
CA GLN A 12 7.79 11.56 15.01
C GLN A 12 6.27 11.71 15.13
N ASP A 13 5.59 12.08 14.04
CA ASP A 13 4.13 12.16 13.98
C ASP A 13 3.52 10.79 14.31
N ARG A 14 4.07 9.72 13.76
CA ARG A 14 3.63 8.34 14.02
C ARG A 14 3.88 7.90 15.46
N GLU A 15 5.00 8.29 16.06
CA GLU A 15 5.30 8.07 17.49
C GLU A 15 4.30 8.81 18.40
N GLN A 16 3.72 9.92 17.92
CA GLN A 16 2.66 10.67 18.60
C GLN A 16 1.25 10.15 18.27
N GLY A 17 1.13 9.05 17.53
CA GLY A 17 -0.13 8.41 17.18
C GLY A 17 -0.84 8.99 15.94
N ILE A 18 -0.23 9.94 15.22
CA ILE A 18 -0.75 10.43 13.95
C ILE A 18 -0.63 9.32 12.89
N GLY A 19 -1.67 9.14 12.08
CA GLY A 19 -1.80 8.03 11.12
C GLY A 19 -2.53 6.80 11.69
N THR A 20 -3.04 6.87 12.93
CA THR A 20 -4.01 5.91 13.44
C THR A 20 -5.42 6.25 12.96
N ASN A 21 -6.39 5.33 13.07
CA ASN A 21 -7.77 5.63 12.67
C ASN A 21 -8.41 6.72 13.55
N GLU A 22 -7.97 6.83 14.81
CA GLU A 22 -8.42 7.86 15.77
C GLU A 22 -7.79 9.23 15.49
N ASN A 23 -6.52 9.27 15.09
CA ASN A 23 -5.79 10.48 14.78
C ASN A 23 -5.19 10.39 13.37
N THR A 24 -6.03 10.69 12.38
CA THR A 24 -5.73 10.52 10.96
C THR A 24 -4.81 11.60 10.40
N VAL A 25 -4.04 11.25 9.37
CA VAL A 25 -3.28 12.24 8.57
C VAL A 25 -4.25 13.05 7.72
N LYS A 26 -4.18 14.37 7.81
CA LYS A 26 -5.05 15.29 7.05
C LYS A 26 -4.59 15.39 5.59
N PHE A 27 -5.38 14.85 4.67
CA PHE A 27 -5.05 14.92 3.25
C PHE A 27 -5.03 16.36 2.75
N SER A 28 -3.99 16.74 2.02
CA SER A 28 -3.79 18.11 1.51
C SER A 28 -3.88 19.20 2.60
N GLN A 29 -3.59 18.85 3.86
CA GLN A 29 -3.69 19.73 5.03
C GLN A 29 -5.09 20.32 5.25
N GLN A 30 -6.14 19.64 4.76
CA GLN A 30 -7.53 20.04 4.98
C GLN A 30 -8.08 19.38 6.25
N ASP A 31 -8.71 20.18 7.10
CA ASP A 31 -9.36 19.73 8.34
C ASP A 31 -10.88 19.86 8.20
N TYR A 32 -11.60 18.74 8.31
CA TYR A 32 -13.05 18.68 8.09
C TYR A 32 -13.81 19.67 9.00
N GLU A 33 -13.59 19.60 10.31
CA GLU A 33 -14.33 20.42 11.28
C GLU A 33 -14.05 21.91 11.11
N THR A 34 -12.78 22.28 10.96
CA THR A 34 -12.39 23.68 10.74
C THR A 34 -13.02 24.24 9.46
N LEU A 35 -13.00 23.48 8.37
CA LEU A 35 -13.57 23.93 7.09
C LEU A 35 -15.10 23.99 7.12
N ARG A 36 -15.75 23.01 7.77
CA ARG A 36 -17.20 23.00 7.97
C ARG A 36 -17.65 24.20 8.78
N GLU A 37 -17.00 24.47 9.92
CA GLU A 37 -17.30 25.65 10.74
C GLU A 37 -17.14 26.96 9.98
N GLN A 38 -16.08 27.10 9.17
CA GLN A 38 -15.86 28.30 8.35
C GLN A 38 -16.98 28.49 7.31
N CYS A 39 -17.43 27.42 6.68
CA CYS A 39 -18.53 27.43 5.72
C CYS A 39 -19.86 27.79 6.40
N LEU A 40 -20.15 27.19 7.57
CA LEU A 40 -21.33 27.52 8.37
C LEU A 40 -21.34 28.99 8.82
N LYS A 41 -20.20 29.50 9.33
CA LYS A 41 -20.05 30.91 9.76
C LYS A 41 -20.21 31.91 8.61
N SER A 42 -19.78 31.53 7.40
CA SER A 42 -19.85 32.39 6.21
C SER A 42 -21.15 32.25 5.41
N GLY A 43 -22.00 31.26 5.73
CA GLY A 43 -23.23 30.96 4.99
C GLY A 43 -22.97 30.48 3.55
N ARG A 44 -21.80 29.90 3.29
CA ARG A 44 -21.40 29.41 1.96
C ARG A 44 -21.23 27.89 1.98
N LEU A 45 -21.46 27.26 0.84
CA LEU A 45 -21.15 25.84 0.68
C LEU A 45 -19.67 25.67 0.35
N PHE A 46 -19.08 24.60 0.87
CA PHE A 46 -17.68 24.27 0.63
C PHE A 46 -17.42 24.02 -0.85
N GLU A 47 -16.32 24.58 -1.35
CA GLU A 47 -15.79 24.33 -2.67
C GLU A 47 -14.34 23.86 -2.53
N ASP A 48 -14.09 22.62 -2.95
CA ASP A 48 -12.80 21.99 -2.76
C ASP A 48 -11.77 22.45 -3.80
N ASN A 49 -10.86 23.33 -3.37
CA ASN A 49 -9.77 23.81 -4.21
C ASN A 49 -8.72 22.73 -4.53
N CYS A 50 -8.66 21.65 -3.73
CA CYS A 50 -7.73 20.55 -3.95
C CYS A 50 -8.27 19.50 -4.93
N PHE A 51 -9.57 19.54 -5.24
CA PHE A 51 -10.23 18.65 -6.20
C PHE A 51 -11.40 19.39 -6.86
N PRO A 52 -11.11 20.34 -7.78
CA PRO A 52 -12.11 21.26 -8.32
C PRO A 52 -13.16 20.52 -9.16
N ALA A 53 -14.35 21.09 -9.27
CA ALA A 53 -15.44 20.58 -10.11
C ALA A 53 -15.18 20.86 -11.61
N GLU A 54 -14.07 20.35 -12.13
CA GLU A 54 -13.54 20.59 -13.47
C GLU A 54 -13.24 19.26 -14.19
N ARG A 55 -13.04 19.33 -15.52
CA ARG A 55 -12.70 18.15 -16.33
C ARG A 55 -11.38 17.51 -15.94
N THR A 56 -10.45 18.28 -15.37
CA THR A 56 -9.15 17.82 -14.87
C THR A 56 -9.29 16.84 -13.71
N SER A 57 -10.36 16.94 -12.91
CA SER A 57 -10.68 16.00 -11.83
C SER A 57 -11.33 14.71 -12.34
N LEU A 58 -11.93 14.73 -13.54
CA LEU A 58 -12.47 13.51 -14.17
C LEU A 58 -11.35 12.62 -14.70
N GLY A 59 -10.33 13.20 -15.32
CA GLY A 59 -9.26 12.40 -15.92
C GLY A 59 -8.26 13.20 -16.75
N TYR A 60 -7.41 12.46 -17.45
CA TYR A 60 -6.29 12.97 -18.24
C TYR A 60 -6.22 12.38 -19.65
N ASN A 61 -6.85 11.24 -19.93
CA ASN A 61 -6.87 10.61 -21.23
C ASN A 61 -8.32 10.25 -21.64
N ASP A 62 -8.81 9.07 -21.25
CA ASP A 62 -10.14 8.57 -21.59
C ASP A 62 -11.26 9.44 -20.99
N LEU A 63 -11.04 10.00 -19.81
CA LEU A 63 -11.90 10.98 -19.16
C LEU A 63 -11.23 12.36 -19.10
N GLY A 64 -10.29 12.62 -20.01
CA GLY A 64 -9.59 13.90 -20.10
C GLY A 64 -10.45 15.06 -20.63
N PRO A 65 -9.93 16.29 -20.63
CA PRO A 65 -10.65 17.49 -21.08
C PRO A 65 -11.12 17.48 -22.54
N TYR A 66 -10.43 16.72 -23.39
CA TYR A 66 -10.68 16.59 -24.83
C TYR A 66 -11.48 15.34 -25.22
N SER A 67 -11.84 14.50 -24.23
CA SER A 67 -12.60 13.28 -24.48
C SER A 67 -14.07 13.59 -24.76
N SER A 68 -14.66 12.88 -25.72
CA SER A 68 -16.12 12.91 -25.91
C SER A 68 -16.87 12.36 -24.70
N LYS A 69 -16.24 11.45 -23.92
CA LYS A 69 -16.83 10.86 -22.71
C LYS A 69 -17.06 11.88 -21.59
N THR A 70 -16.39 13.03 -21.59
CA THR A 70 -16.58 14.10 -20.59
C THR A 70 -17.32 15.32 -21.11
N ARG A 71 -17.78 15.28 -22.36
CA ARG A 71 -18.60 16.34 -22.94
C ARG A 71 -19.94 16.43 -22.20
N ASP A 72 -20.43 17.64 -21.98
CA ASP A 72 -21.73 17.92 -21.35
C ASP A 72 -21.88 17.37 -19.91
N VAL A 73 -20.77 17.02 -19.26
CA VAL A 73 -20.77 16.67 -17.84
C VAL A 73 -20.91 17.95 -17.02
N VAL A 74 -21.88 17.95 -16.11
CA VAL A 74 -22.15 19.05 -15.18
C VAL A 74 -22.03 18.52 -13.76
N TRP A 75 -21.36 19.28 -12.90
CA TRP A 75 -21.23 18.95 -11.49
C TRP A 75 -22.43 19.48 -10.72
N LYS A 76 -23.15 18.61 -10.02
CA LYS A 76 -24.34 18.96 -9.24
C LYS A 76 -24.25 18.39 -7.83
N ARG A 77 -24.77 19.13 -6.85
CA ARG A 77 -24.91 18.64 -5.47
C ARG A 77 -26.16 17.76 -5.34
N PRO A 78 -26.22 16.81 -4.39
CA PRO A 78 -27.40 16.00 -4.11
C PRO A 78 -28.70 16.80 -3.94
N LYS A 79 -28.65 17.97 -3.30
CA LYS A 79 -29.80 18.88 -3.14
C LYS A 79 -30.34 19.46 -4.46
N GLU A 80 -29.59 19.36 -5.55
CA GLU A 80 -30.01 19.76 -6.91
C GLU A 80 -30.56 18.58 -7.73
N LEU A 81 -30.37 17.35 -7.24
CA LEU A 81 -30.74 16.11 -7.94
C LEU A 81 -32.01 15.48 -7.38
N CYS A 82 -32.20 15.53 -6.06
CA CYS A 82 -33.41 15.04 -5.41
C CYS A 82 -33.88 15.97 -4.28
N SER A 83 -35.15 15.85 -3.90
CA SER A 83 -35.79 16.74 -2.92
C SER A 83 -35.39 16.47 -1.47
N ASN A 84 -34.99 15.23 -1.16
CA ASN A 84 -34.61 14.81 0.19
C ASN A 84 -33.37 13.93 0.14
N PRO A 85 -32.18 14.50 -0.14
CA PRO A 85 -30.94 13.72 -0.18
C PRO A 85 -30.60 13.22 1.22
N LYS A 86 -30.24 11.95 1.30
CA LYS A 86 -29.79 11.27 2.50
C LYS A 86 -28.33 10.87 2.32
N PHE A 87 -27.57 10.96 3.40
CA PHE A 87 -26.19 10.45 3.38
C PHE A 87 -26.25 8.93 3.38
N ILE A 88 -26.83 8.36 4.43
CA ILE A 88 -27.18 6.94 4.59
C ILE A 88 -28.64 6.86 5.06
N ASP A 89 -29.44 5.93 4.53
CA ASP A 89 -30.85 5.70 4.86
C ASP A 89 -31.09 4.27 5.34
N ASN A 90 -31.40 4.10 6.63
CA ASN A 90 -31.63 2.79 7.26
C ASN A 90 -30.44 1.81 7.19
N GLY A 91 -29.22 2.37 7.21
CA GLY A 91 -27.96 1.62 7.21
C GLY A 91 -27.39 1.50 5.81
N ALA A 92 -26.07 1.58 5.70
CA ALA A 92 -25.39 1.51 4.41
C ALA A 92 -25.28 0.06 3.98
N THR A 93 -25.87 -0.27 2.84
CA THR A 93 -25.97 -1.63 2.33
C THR A 93 -25.25 -1.76 0.99
N ARG A 94 -24.95 -3.00 0.61
CA ARG A 94 -24.39 -3.30 -0.70
C ARG A 94 -25.28 -2.82 -1.85
N MET A 95 -26.60 -2.68 -1.65
CA MET A 95 -27.55 -2.23 -2.68
C MET A 95 -27.39 -0.76 -3.05
N ASP A 96 -26.67 0.00 -2.22
CA ASP A 96 -26.39 1.42 -2.44
C ASP A 96 -25.23 1.62 -3.44
N ILE A 97 -24.77 0.52 -4.06
CA ILE A 97 -23.58 0.44 -4.90
C ILE A 97 -23.97 -0.21 -6.24
N CYS A 98 -24.19 0.64 -7.23
CA CYS A 98 -24.37 0.29 -8.63
C CYS A 98 -23.30 1.02 -9.47
N GLN A 99 -22.54 0.26 -10.24
CA GLN A 99 -21.49 0.82 -11.11
C GLN A 99 -22.06 1.76 -12.18
N GLY A 100 -21.40 2.91 -12.34
CA GLY A 100 -21.66 3.85 -13.42
C GLY A 100 -20.77 3.59 -14.64
N ALA A 101 -20.35 4.65 -15.31
CA ALA A 101 -19.60 4.60 -16.57
C ALA A 101 -18.07 4.43 -16.42
N LEU A 102 -17.57 4.18 -15.21
CA LEU A 102 -16.15 4.02 -14.91
C LEU A 102 -15.80 2.54 -14.74
N GLY A 103 -14.62 2.12 -15.23
CA GLY A 103 -14.12 0.75 -15.12
C GLY A 103 -13.45 0.45 -13.79
N ASP A 104 -14.11 0.76 -12.68
CA ASP A 104 -13.62 0.64 -11.31
C ASP A 104 -14.39 -0.40 -10.48
N CYS A 105 -14.96 -1.41 -11.15
CA CYS A 105 -15.66 -2.54 -10.53
C CYS A 105 -14.93 -3.15 -9.32
N TRP A 106 -13.60 -3.20 -9.35
CA TRP A 106 -12.74 -3.66 -8.25
C TRP A 106 -12.94 -2.86 -6.96
N LEU A 107 -13.13 -1.54 -7.07
CA LEU A 107 -13.38 -0.65 -5.95
C LEU A 107 -14.80 -0.87 -5.42
N LEU A 108 -15.77 -0.97 -6.32
CA LEU A 108 -17.18 -1.13 -5.95
C LEU A 108 -17.45 -2.50 -5.30
N ALA A 109 -16.80 -3.57 -5.79
CA ALA A 109 -16.82 -4.86 -5.11
C ALA A 109 -16.20 -4.76 -3.71
N ALA A 110 -15.13 -3.96 -3.55
CA ALA A 110 -14.55 -3.73 -2.23
C ALA A 110 -15.49 -2.97 -1.28
N ILE A 111 -16.15 -1.90 -1.77
CA ILE A 111 -17.14 -1.13 -0.99
C ILE A 111 -18.32 -2.03 -0.64
N ALA A 112 -18.78 -2.88 -1.57
CA ALA A 112 -19.90 -3.79 -1.32
C ALA A 112 -19.60 -4.80 -0.22
N SER A 113 -18.40 -5.40 -0.21
CA SER A 113 -17.98 -6.27 0.90
C SER A 113 -17.84 -5.50 2.21
N LEU A 114 -17.39 -4.24 2.17
CA LEU A 114 -17.27 -3.38 3.37
C LEU A 114 -18.62 -3.19 4.08
N THR A 115 -19.73 -3.09 3.35
CA THR A 115 -21.08 -2.94 3.95
C THR A 115 -21.56 -4.15 4.76
N LEU A 116 -20.90 -5.32 4.62
CA LEU A 116 -21.23 -6.51 5.39
C LEU A 116 -20.89 -6.36 6.88
N ASP A 117 -19.95 -5.46 7.21
CA ASP A 117 -19.56 -5.14 8.58
C ASP A 117 -19.67 -3.64 8.84
N GLN A 118 -20.70 -3.25 9.59
CA GLN A 118 -20.99 -1.84 9.89
C GLN A 118 -19.90 -1.20 10.77
N GLN A 119 -19.14 -1.97 11.56
CA GLN A 119 -18.07 -1.44 12.39
C GLN A 119 -16.87 -1.05 11.53
N ILE A 120 -16.53 -1.88 10.53
CA ILE A 120 -15.45 -1.58 9.59
C ILE A 120 -15.87 -0.43 8.68
N LEU A 121 -17.13 -0.43 8.20
CA LEU A 121 -17.66 0.67 7.40
C LEU A 121 -17.56 2.01 8.13
N ALA A 122 -17.92 2.07 9.42
CA ALA A 122 -17.84 3.28 10.22
C ALA A 122 -16.42 3.86 10.36
N ARG A 123 -15.38 3.04 10.18
CA ARG A 123 -13.98 3.49 10.16
C ARG A 123 -13.59 4.25 8.91
N VAL A 124 -14.27 3.95 7.79
CA VAL A 124 -14.04 4.57 6.47
C VAL A 124 -15.03 5.71 6.22
N VAL A 125 -16.29 5.50 6.64
CA VAL A 125 -17.42 6.40 6.47
C VAL A 125 -17.92 6.84 7.86
N PRO A 126 -17.40 7.97 8.39
CA PRO A 126 -17.89 8.56 9.63
C PRO A 126 -19.41 8.80 9.58
N GLN A 127 -20.12 8.36 10.62
CA GLN A 127 -21.59 8.30 10.65
C GLN A 127 -22.26 9.61 11.10
N ASP A 128 -21.46 10.61 11.47
CA ASP A 128 -21.86 11.94 11.95
C ASP A 128 -22.13 12.95 10.82
N GLN A 129 -22.26 12.46 9.59
CA GLN A 129 -22.44 13.26 8.39
C GLN A 129 -23.89 13.28 7.91
N SER A 130 -24.39 14.46 7.52
CA SER A 130 -25.79 14.62 7.11
C SER A 130 -25.99 15.74 6.10
N PHE A 131 -27.06 15.63 5.29
CA PHE A 131 -27.56 16.70 4.43
C PHE A 131 -28.52 17.66 5.14
N THR A 132 -28.99 17.32 6.34
CA THR A 132 -29.96 18.12 7.11
C THR A 132 -29.27 18.95 8.18
N GLU A 133 -28.59 18.29 9.12
CA GLU A 133 -27.97 18.93 10.29
C GLU A 133 -26.60 19.50 9.94
N ASP A 134 -26.38 20.77 10.26
CA ASP A 134 -25.10 21.48 10.08
C ASP A 134 -24.46 21.28 8.69
N TYR A 135 -25.33 21.25 7.67
CA TYR A 135 -24.95 21.04 6.29
C TYR A 135 -24.21 22.26 5.73
N ALA A 136 -22.99 22.02 5.27
CA ALA A 136 -22.16 23.02 4.60
C ALA A 136 -21.63 22.54 3.23
N GLY A 137 -22.21 21.47 2.66
CA GLY A 137 -21.78 20.90 1.38
C GLY A 137 -20.37 20.29 1.41
N ILE A 138 -19.96 19.77 2.58
CA ILE A 138 -18.65 19.20 2.90
C ILE A 138 -18.84 17.84 3.58
N PHE A 139 -18.02 16.88 3.22
CA PHE A 139 -18.01 15.51 3.74
C PHE A 139 -16.56 15.03 3.87
N HIS A 140 -16.32 13.95 4.62
CA HIS A 140 -15.00 13.36 4.75
C HIS A 140 -15.05 11.83 4.90
N PHE A 141 -13.95 11.21 4.50
CA PHE A 141 -13.77 9.76 4.49
C PHE A 141 -12.34 9.42 4.88
N ARG A 142 -12.16 8.25 5.49
CA ARG A 142 -10.85 7.79 5.98
C ARG A 142 -10.40 6.60 5.16
N PHE A 143 -9.18 6.67 4.63
CA PHE A 143 -8.57 5.57 3.87
C PHE A 143 -7.24 5.21 4.48
N TRP A 144 -6.98 3.93 4.63
CA TRP A 144 -5.65 3.43 4.93
C TRP A 144 -4.76 3.59 3.69
N GLN A 145 -3.59 4.19 3.85
CA GLN A 145 -2.62 4.43 2.80
C GLN A 145 -1.23 4.06 3.30
N PHE A 146 -0.72 2.92 2.83
CA PHE A 146 0.67 2.51 3.01
C PHE A 146 1.17 2.57 4.47
N GLY A 147 0.33 2.17 5.41
CA GLY A 147 0.66 2.08 6.85
C GLY A 147 -0.05 3.10 7.74
N GLU A 148 -0.73 4.09 7.16
CA GLU A 148 -1.32 5.22 7.88
C GLU A 148 -2.76 5.47 7.43
N TRP A 149 -3.64 5.83 8.36
CA TRP A 149 -4.98 6.31 8.04
C TRP A 149 -4.96 7.79 7.66
N VAL A 150 -5.58 8.10 6.53
CA VAL A 150 -5.63 9.43 5.93
C VAL A 150 -7.08 9.88 5.82
N ASP A 151 -7.39 11.06 6.36
CA ASP A 151 -8.70 11.69 6.25
C ASP A 151 -8.76 12.59 5.02
N VAL A 152 -9.74 12.33 4.16
CA VAL A 152 -9.93 13.00 2.87
C VAL A 152 -11.26 13.75 2.90
N VAL A 153 -11.14 15.08 2.96
CA VAL A 153 -12.27 16.01 2.88
C VAL A 153 -12.66 16.23 1.43
N ILE A 154 -13.95 16.31 1.12
CA ILE A 154 -14.48 16.66 -0.20
C ILE A 154 -15.70 17.58 -0.08
N ASP A 155 -16.01 18.31 -1.14
CA ASP A 155 -17.37 18.85 -1.32
C ASP A 155 -18.32 17.81 -1.93
N ASP A 156 -19.63 18.06 -1.90
CA ASP A 156 -20.66 17.14 -2.42
C ASP A 156 -21.04 17.34 -3.90
N ARG A 157 -20.28 18.09 -4.69
CA ARG A 157 -20.54 18.22 -6.13
C ARG A 157 -20.18 16.91 -6.83
N LEU A 158 -21.12 16.29 -7.52
CA LEU A 158 -20.93 15.00 -8.21
C LEU A 158 -21.04 15.17 -9.74
N PRO A 159 -20.24 14.45 -10.54
CA PRO A 159 -20.35 14.45 -12.00
C PRO A 159 -21.68 13.88 -12.47
N THR A 160 -22.42 14.65 -13.27
CA THR A 160 -23.72 14.24 -13.83
C THR A 160 -23.80 14.45 -15.33
N ARG A 161 -24.63 13.64 -15.98
CA ARG A 161 -25.08 13.84 -17.35
C ARG A 161 -26.58 13.63 -17.41
N ASP A 162 -27.29 14.55 -18.05
CA ASP A 162 -28.76 14.51 -18.18
C ASP A 162 -29.49 14.38 -16.82
N GLY A 163 -28.92 14.98 -15.77
CA GLY A 163 -29.48 14.94 -14.42
C GLY A 163 -29.28 13.61 -13.67
N LYS A 164 -28.51 12.67 -14.22
CA LYS A 164 -28.16 11.40 -13.57
C LYS A 164 -26.67 11.37 -13.20
N LEU A 165 -26.35 10.69 -12.11
CA LEU A 165 -24.96 10.45 -11.70
C LEU A 165 -24.23 9.65 -12.79
N LEU A 166 -22.99 10.04 -13.09
CA LEU A 166 -22.17 9.40 -14.11
C LEU A 166 -21.46 8.14 -13.58
N PHE A 167 -21.13 8.12 -12.30
CA PHE A 167 -20.35 7.07 -11.64
C PHE A 167 -21.21 6.32 -10.62
N VAL A 168 -20.63 5.80 -9.53
CA VAL A 168 -21.39 4.99 -8.56
C VAL A 168 -22.61 5.74 -8.01
N HIS A 169 -23.69 5.00 -7.81
CA HIS A 169 -24.94 5.52 -7.26
C HIS A 169 -25.72 4.41 -6.54
N SER A 170 -26.63 4.80 -5.65
CA SER A 170 -27.59 3.89 -5.01
C SER A 170 -28.77 3.61 -5.93
N ALA A 171 -29.30 2.38 -5.87
CA ALA A 171 -30.53 2.00 -6.56
C ALA A 171 -31.76 2.78 -6.06
N GLU A 172 -31.77 3.21 -4.78
CA GLU A 172 -32.83 4.03 -4.18
C GLU A 172 -32.84 5.46 -4.75
N GLY A 173 -31.69 5.95 -5.23
CA GLY A 173 -31.53 7.26 -5.86
C GLY A 173 -31.54 8.48 -4.91
N SER A 174 -31.90 8.31 -3.63
CA SER A 174 -31.82 9.38 -2.62
C SER A 174 -30.63 9.28 -1.66
N GLU A 175 -29.83 8.21 -1.74
CA GLU A 175 -28.62 8.02 -0.92
C GLU A 175 -27.35 8.32 -1.70
N PHE A 176 -26.38 8.98 -1.04
CA PHE A 176 -25.20 9.52 -1.72
C PHE A 176 -23.86 9.16 -1.05
N TRP A 177 -23.82 8.43 0.07
CA TRP A 177 -22.55 8.10 0.73
C TRP A 177 -21.58 7.35 -0.19
N SER A 178 -22.06 6.41 -1.01
CA SER A 178 -21.24 5.62 -1.93
C SER A 178 -20.63 6.49 -3.04
N ALA A 179 -21.43 7.38 -3.62
CA ALA A 179 -20.98 8.36 -4.63
C ALA A 179 -19.93 9.33 -4.08
N LEU A 180 -20.11 9.78 -2.83
CA LEU A 180 -19.16 10.66 -2.15
C LEU A 180 -17.88 9.91 -1.73
N LEU A 181 -17.99 8.65 -1.32
CA LEU A 181 -16.84 7.80 -1.00
C LEU A 181 -15.95 7.58 -2.23
N GLU A 182 -16.54 7.23 -3.37
CA GLU A 182 -15.82 7.09 -4.64
C GLU A 182 -15.14 8.41 -5.05
N LYS A 183 -15.82 9.56 -4.87
CA LYS A 183 -15.21 10.87 -5.10
C LYS A 183 -14.00 11.13 -4.21
N ALA A 184 -14.09 10.84 -2.92
CA ALA A 184 -12.98 11.02 -1.98
C ALA A 184 -11.79 10.11 -2.35
N TYR A 185 -12.08 8.88 -2.78
CA TYR A 185 -11.07 7.95 -3.28
C TYR A 185 -10.45 8.43 -4.60
N ALA A 186 -11.25 8.97 -5.54
CA ALA A 186 -10.76 9.60 -6.76
C ALA A 186 -9.83 10.78 -6.46
N LYS A 187 -10.19 11.62 -5.48
CA LYS A 187 -9.36 12.74 -5.01
C LYS A 187 -8.01 12.26 -4.44
N LEU A 188 -8.00 11.20 -3.64
CA LEU A 188 -6.79 10.63 -3.05
C LEU A 188 -5.76 10.25 -4.13
N TYR A 189 -6.24 9.69 -5.24
CA TYR A 189 -5.43 9.29 -6.40
C TYR A 189 -5.29 10.37 -7.48
N GLY A 190 -6.04 11.46 -7.36
CA GLY A 190 -5.91 12.70 -8.12
C GLY A 190 -6.97 12.92 -9.20
N THR A 191 -7.62 11.87 -9.72
CA THR A 191 -8.69 11.96 -10.73
C THR A 191 -9.58 10.71 -10.67
N TYR A 192 -10.82 10.77 -11.17
CA TYR A 192 -11.66 9.58 -11.34
C TYR A 192 -11.04 8.54 -12.28
N GLU A 193 -10.43 8.97 -13.39
CA GLU A 193 -9.79 8.05 -14.36
C GLU A 193 -8.67 7.19 -13.74
N ALA A 194 -8.01 7.68 -12.69
CA ALA A 194 -6.97 6.92 -11.99
C ALA A 194 -7.51 5.66 -11.27
N LEU A 195 -8.83 5.60 -11.04
CA LEU A 195 -9.52 4.44 -10.46
C LEU A 195 -9.79 3.35 -11.50
N SER A 196 -9.73 3.67 -12.80
CA SER A 196 -9.96 2.70 -13.86
C SER A 196 -8.90 1.59 -13.83
N GLY A 197 -9.37 0.35 -13.76
CA GLY A 197 -8.56 -0.86 -13.66
C GLY A 197 -7.83 -1.01 -12.32
N GLY A 198 -8.08 -2.12 -11.63
CA GLY A 198 -7.50 -2.43 -10.34
C GLY A 198 -7.83 -3.82 -9.87
N ASN A 199 -7.25 -4.21 -8.73
CA ASN A 199 -7.59 -5.43 -8.03
C ASN A 199 -8.38 -5.11 -6.74
N THR A 200 -9.40 -5.90 -6.43
CA THR A 200 -10.26 -5.73 -5.25
C THR A 200 -9.45 -5.65 -3.95
N ILE A 201 -8.33 -6.36 -3.85
CA ILE A 201 -7.44 -6.32 -2.68
C ILE A 201 -6.92 -4.92 -2.39
N GLU A 202 -6.74 -4.08 -3.42
CA GLU A 202 -6.29 -2.72 -3.22
C GLU A 202 -7.33 -1.91 -2.43
N GLY A 203 -8.61 -2.12 -2.75
CA GLY A 203 -9.72 -1.48 -2.06
C GLY A 203 -9.87 -2.04 -0.65
N PHE A 204 -9.81 -3.37 -0.49
CA PHE A 204 -9.90 -3.99 0.83
C PHE A 204 -8.82 -3.47 1.79
N GLU A 205 -7.57 -3.40 1.35
CA GLU A 205 -6.47 -2.87 2.17
C GLU A 205 -6.67 -1.39 2.49
N ASP A 206 -7.11 -0.59 1.51
CA ASP A 206 -7.34 0.84 1.71
C ASP A 206 -8.55 1.13 2.62
N PHE A 207 -9.47 0.19 2.76
CA PHE A 207 -10.64 0.31 3.64
C PHE A 207 -10.43 -0.30 5.02
N THR A 208 -9.42 -1.15 5.21
CA THR A 208 -9.28 -1.92 6.45
C THR A 208 -7.91 -1.82 7.12
N GLY A 209 -6.87 -1.46 6.38
CA GLY A 209 -5.48 -1.65 6.78
C GLY A 209 -5.05 -3.13 6.89
N GLY A 210 -5.93 -4.05 6.49
CA GLY A 210 -5.78 -5.49 6.53
C GLY A 210 -4.71 -6.02 5.57
N ILE A 211 -4.52 -7.34 5.60
CA ILE A 211 -3.63 -8.07 4.70
C ILE A 211 -4.42 -9.00 3.80
N ALA A 212 -4.15 -8.94 2.50
CA ALA A 212 -4.88 -9.71 1.51
C ALA A 212 -4.13 -10.96 1.05
N GLU A 213 -4.81 -12.10 1.00
CA GLU A 213 -4.35 -13.35 0.40
C GLU A 213 -5.11 -13.62 -0.89
N VAL A 214 -4.42 -14.22 -1.87
CA VAL A 214 -5.01 -14.61 -3.15
C VAL A 214 -4.90 -16.11 -3.34
N TYR A 215 -6.03 -16.76 -3.58
CA TYR A 215 -6.14 -18.19 -3.88
C TYR A 215 -6.50 -18.38 -5.34
N THR A 216 -5.69 -19.14 -6.09
CA THR A 216 -6.08 -19.62 -7.43
C THR A 216 -6.99 -20.83 -7.29
N LEU A 217 -8.21 -20.74 -7.83
CA LEU A 217 -9.28 -21.70 -7.55
C LEU A 217 -9.06 -23.07 -8.22
N ASP A 218 -8.35 -23.11 -9.34
CA ASP A 218 -7.93 -24.36 -10.01
C ASP A 218 -6.97 -25.22 -9.14
N LYS A 219 -6.30 -24.58 -8.18
CA LYS A 219 -5.37 -25.17 -7.22
C LYS A 219 -5.84 -24.95 -5.78
N ALA A 220 -7.15 -24.78 -5.58
CA ALA A 220 -7.73 -24.52 -4.28
C ALA A 220 -7.32 -25.59 -3.25
N PRO A 221 -6.91 -25.20 -2.03
CA PRO A 221 -6.60 -26.17 -1.00
C PRO A 221 -7.87 -26.93 -0.57
N PRO A 222 -7.76 -28.20 -0.12
CA PRO A 222 -8.92 -29.04 0.18
C PRO A 222 -9.92 -28.47 1.20
N LYS A 223 -9.49 -27.55 2.07
CA LYS A 223 -10.32 -26.92 3.11
C LYS A 223 -10.72 -25.48 2.79
N LEU A 224 -10.58 -25.02 1.55
CA LEU A 224 -10.81 -23.61 1.19
C LEU A 224 -12.23 -23.12 1.54
N PHE A 225 -13.27 -23.93 1.35
CA PHE A 225 -14.63 -23.55 1.75
C PHE A 225 -14.74 -23.21 3.25
N LYS A 226 -14.09 -24.00 4.12
CA LYS A 226 -14.05 -23.72 5.57
C LYS A 226 -13.24 -22.47 5.90
N ILE A 227 -12.19 -22.19 5.12
CA ILE A 227 -11.42 -20.94 5.24
C ILE A 227 -12.33 -19.75 4.89
N MET A 228 -13.12 -19.84 3.83
CA MET A 228 -14.09 -18.80 3.45
C MET A 228 -15.14 -18.56 4.54
N GLN A 229 -15.74 -19.62 5.07
CA GLN A 229 -16.72 -19.51 6.17
C GLN A 229 -16.12 -18.84 7.40
N LYS A 230 -14.92 -19.27 7.79
CA LYS A 230 -14.20 -18.67 8.92
C LYS A 230 -13.89 -17.20 8.66
N ALA A 231 -13.36 -16.87 7.49
CA ALA A 231 -13.02 -15.50 7.11
C ALA A 231 -14.25 -14.58 7.16
N LEU A 232 -15.38 -14.99 6.56
CA LEU A 232 -16.65 -14.25 6.62
C LEU A 232 -17.16 -14.07 8.05
N SER A 233 -17.10 -15.13 8.89
CA SER A 233 -17.51 -15.05 10.29
C SER A 233 -16.64 -14.11 11.14
N LEU A 234 -15.41 -13.85 10.69
CA LEU A 234 -14.46 -12.94 11.34
C LEU A 234 -14.47 -11.54 10.72
N GLY A 235 -15.44 -11.22 9.86
CA GLY A 235 -15.55 -9.92 9.20
C GLY A 235 -14.52 -9.67 8.10
N SER A 236 -13.77 -10.70 7.67
CA SER A 236 -12.83 -10.56 6.56
C SER A 236 -13.59 -10.22 5.28
N LEU A 237 -12.98 -9.38 4.44
CA LEU A 237 -13.59 -8.98 3.17
C LEU A 237 -13.17 -9.96 2.08
N LEU A 238 -14.14 -10.53 1.37
CA LEU A 238 -13.88 -11.50 0.32
C LEU A 238 -14.31 -10.95 -1.05
N GLY A 239 -13.47 -11.19 -2.05
CA GLY A 239 -13.73 -10.87 -3.45
C GLY A 239 -13.36 -12.05 -4.34
N CYS A 240 -13.92 -12.11 -5.53
CA CYS A 240 -13.55 -13.11 -6.52
C CYS A 240 -13.62 -12.54 -7.94
N SER A 241 -12.92 -13.19 -8.86
CA SER A 241 -12.87 -12.75 -10.26
C SER A 241 -12.66 -13.91 -11.22
N ILE A 242 -13.02 -13.65 -12.48
CA ILE A 242 -12.82 -14.57 -13.61
C ILE A 242 -11.74 -13.98 -14.51
N ASP A 243 -10.66 -14.72 -14.71
CA ASP A 243 -9.55 -14.28 -15.56
C ASP A 243 -9.98 -14.17 -17.03
N ILE A 244 -9.38 -13.21 -17.73
CA ILE A 244 -9.54 -13.01 -19.17
C ILE A 244 -8.32 -13.56 -19.90
N THR A 245 -8.54 -14.12 -21.09
CA THR A 245 -7.45 -14.58 -21.96
C THR A 245 -6.95 -13.49 -22.91
N SER A 246 -7.76 -12.44 -23.13
CA SER A 246 -7.41 -11.28 -23.93
C SER A 246 -8.15 -10.02 -23.45
N ALA A 247 -7.62 -8.84 -23.74
CA ALA A 247 -8.24 -7.57 -23.37
C ALA A 247 -9.63 -7.33 -24.01
N TYR A 248 -9.97 -8.06 -25.07
CA TYR A 248 -11.31 -8.00 -25.68
C TYR A 248 -12.37 -8.73 -24.85
N GLU A 249 -11.96 -9.57 -23.90
CA GLU A 249 -12.88 -10.27 -22.99
C GLU A 249 -13.16 -9.49 -21.70
N THR A 250 -12.58 -8.29 -21.51
CA THR A 250 -12.87 -7.44 -20.36
C THR A 250 -14.35 -7.08 -20.34
N GLU A 251 -15.00 -7.35 -19.21
CA GLU A 251 -16.45 -7.20 -19.00
C GLU A 251 -17.33 -8.02 -19.96
N ALA A 252 -16.79 -9.08 -20.57
CA ALA A 252 -17.56 -9.96 -21.44
C ALA A 252 -18.50 -10.87 -20.63
N VAL A 253 -19.78 -10.87 -20.99
CA VAL A 253 -20.82 -11.69 -20.34
C VAL A 253 -20.84 -13.11 -20.94
N THR A 254 -20.73 -14.11 -20.08
CA THR A 254 -20.80 -15.53 -20.45
C THR A 254 -22.24 -16.00 -20.71
N ALA A 255 -22.40 -17.20 -21.27
CA ALA A 255 -23.72 -17.80 -21.49
C ALA A 255 -24.54 -18.02 -20.21
N LEU A 256 -23.88 -18.11 -19.04
CA LEU A 256 -24.51 -18.23 -17.72
C LEU A 256 -24.56 -16.88 -16.98
N LYS A 257 -24.44 -15.78 -17.72
CA LYS A 257 -24.49 -14.38 -17.25
C LYS A 257 -23.40 -13.95 -16.25
N LEU A 258 -22.38 -14.75 -16.02
CA LEU A 258 -21.17 -14.29 -15.32
C LEU A 258 -20.35 -13.36 -16.22
N VAL A 259 -19.70 -12.35 -15.65
CA VAL A 259 -18.91 -11.33 -16.34
C VAL A 259 -17.43 -11.61 -16.14
N LYS A 260 -16.67 -11.67 -17.23
CA LYS A 260 -15.21 -11.90 -17.19
C LYS A 260 -14.43 -10.61 -16.97
N GLY A 261 -13.25 -10.71 -16.36
CA GLY A 261 -12.38 -9.55 -16.12
C GLY A 261 -13.02 -8.50 -15.21
N HIS A 262 -13.90 -8.97 -14.32
CA HIS A 262 -14.76 -8.18 -13.45
C HIS A 262 -14.62 -8.67 -12.01
N ALA A 263 -14.68 -7.75 -11.06
CA ALA A 263 -14.61 -8.07 -9.64
C ALA A 263 -16.01 -8.32 -9.08
N TYR A 264 -16.13 -9.38 -8.29
CA TYR A 264 -17.32 -9.75 -7.54
C TYR A 264 -17.01 -9.77 -6.05
N SER A 265 -18.03 -9.54 -5.22
CA SER A 265 -17.94 -9.71 -3.77
C SER A 265 -18.43 -11.10 -3.39
N VAL A 266 -17.76 -11.79 -2.46
CA VAL A 266 -18.31 -12.99 -1.82
C VAL A 266 -18.95 -12.56 -0.51
N THR A 267 -20.28 -12.71 -0.41
CA THR A 267 -21.09 -12.17 0.69
C THR A 267 -21.65 -13.25 1.62
N GLY A 268 -21.36 -14.53 1.35
CA GLY A 268 -21.84 -15.64 2.15
C GLY A 268 -21.23 -16.98 1.73
N ALA A 269 -21.11 -17.90 2.68
CA ALA A 269 -20.70 -19.28 2.44
C ALA A 269 -21.42 -20.19 3.44
N GLU A 270 -22.40 -20.95 2.96
CA GLU A 270 -23.35 -21.69 3.81
C GLU A 270 -23.49 -23.14 3.35
N GLU A 271 -23.78 -24.03 4.29
CA GLU A 271 -24.10 -25.42 3.99
C GLU A 271 -25.59 -25.67 4.20
N VAL A 272 -26.26 -26.17 3.16
CA VAL A 272 -27.70 -26.45 3.18
C VAL A 272 -27.96 -27.94 3.05
N ASN A 273 -29.00 -28.44 3.70
CA ASN A 273 -29.43 -29.81 3.50
C ASN A 273 -30.31 -29.92 2.26
N PHE A 274 -29.77 -30.51 1.19
CA PHE A 274 -30.50 -30.80 -0.02
C PHE A 274 -30.75 -32.31 -0.13
N GLN A 275 -32.00 -32.72 0.10
CA GLN A 275 -32.44 -34.12 0.02
C GLN A 275 -31.65 -35.09 0.92
N GLY A 276 -31.31 -34.68 2.14
CA GLY A 276 -30.57 -35.48 3.11
C GLY A 276 -29.05 -35.46 2.90
N LYS A 277 -28.54 -34.62 1.99
CA LYS A 277 -27.11 -34.43 1.74
C LYS A 277 -26.73 -32.97 1.98
N PRO A 278 -25.61 -32.71 2.67
CA PRO A 278 -25.07 -31.36 2.77
C PRO A 278 -24.58 -30.89 1.41
N VAL A 279 -24.95 -29.65 1.03
CA VAL A 279 -24.48 -28.97 -0.17
C VAL A 279 -23.89 -27.62 0.24
N GLN A 280 -22.66 -27.38 -0.20
CA GLN A 280 -21.94 -26.14 0.05
C GLN A 280 -22.33 -25.09 -1.00
N LEU A 281 -22.83 -23.95 -0.55
CA LEU A 281 -23.24 -22.83 -1.37
C LEU A 281 -22.40 -21.59 -1.07
N VAL A 282 -22.12 -20.81 -2.11
CA VAL A 282 -21.42 -19.53 -2.02
C VAL A 282 -22.36 -18.45 -2.55
N ARG A 283 -22.50 -17.36 -1.79
CA ARG A 283 -23.26 -16.17 -2.21
C ARG A 283 -22.30 -15.14 -2.77
N ILE A 284 -22.60 -14.67 -3.97
CA ILE A 284 -21.75 -13.77 -4.75
C ILE A 284 -22.57 -12.57 -5.18
N ARG A 285 -22.00 -11.38 -5.13
CA ARG A 285 -22.63 -10.15 -5.59
C ARG A 285 -21.86 -9.51 -6.73
N ASN A 286 -22.58 -9.19 -7.80
CA ASN A 286 -22.14 -8.34 -8.89
C ASN A 286 -22.26 -6.86 -8.50
N PRO A 287 -21.16 -6.06 -8.48
CA PRO A 287 -21.23 -4.64 -8.15
C PRO A 287 -22.00 -3.78 -9.16
N TRP A 288 -22.43 -4.33 -10.30
CA TRP A 288 -23.39 -3.66 -11.19
C TRP A 288 -24.78 -3.52 -10.55
N GLY A 289 -25.10 -4.33 -9.53
CA GLY A 289 -26.43 -4.37 -8.93
C GLY A 289 -27.49 -5.03 -9.83
N GLN A 290 -27.05 -5.77 -10.85
CA GLN A 290 -27.87 -6.46 -11.85
C GLN A 290 -27.04 -7.53 -12.55
N VAL A 291 -27.67 -8.35 -13.39
CA VAL A 291 -27.02 -9.41 -14.19
C VAL A 291 -26.47 -10.51 -13.30
N GLU A 292 -27.34 -11.48 -13.05
CA GLU A 292 -27.10 -12.59 -12.13
C GLU A 292 -26.91 -13.94 -12.82
N TRP A 293 -26.28 -14.86 -12.10
CA TRP A 293 -26.09 -16.26 -12.50
C TRP A 293 -27.41 -16.94 -12.86
N THR A 294 -27.43 -17.66 -13.99
CA THR A 294 -28.63 -18.38 -14.45
C THR A 294 -28.52 -19.91 -14.36
N GLY A 295 -27.52 -20.43 -13.65
CA GLY A 295 -27.34 -21.87 -13.46
C GLY A 295 -28.04 -22.39 -12.19
N PRO A 296 -27.67 -23.60 -11.73
CA PRO A 296 -28.18 -24.16 -10.48
C PRO A 296 -27.97 -23.23 -9.30
N TRP A 297 -28.97 -23.15 -8.41
CA TRP A 297 -29.03 -22.28 -7.23
C TRP A 297 -29.18 -20.78 -7.51
N SER A 298 -29.34 -20.39 -8.78
CA SER A 298 -29.82 -19.06 -9.15
C SER A 298 -31.16 -18.72 -8.50
N ASP A 299 -31.55 -17.46 -8.65
CA ASP A 299 -32.68 -16.90 -7.95
C ASP A 299 -34.00 -17.62 -8.23
N GLU A 300 -34.22 -18.01 -9.48
CA GLU A 300 -35.40 -18.74 -9.95
C GLU A 300 -35.20 -20.27 -10.00
N SER A 301 -34.09 -20.78 -9.45
CA SER A 301 -33.68 -22.17 -9.60
C SER A 301 -34.61 -23.15 -8.88
N SER A 302 -34.97 -24.24 -9.56
CA SER A 302 -35.89 -25.26 -9.03
C SER A 302 -35.34 -26.03 -7.81
N GLU A 303 -34.02 -26.01 -7.62
CA GLU A 303 -33.26 -26.62 -6.53
C GLU A 303 -33.75 -26.09 -5.18
N TRP A 304 -34.06 -24.80 -5.11
CA TRP A 304 -34.64 -24.20 -3.94
C TRP A 304 -35.91 -24.93 -3.51
N ASN A 305 -36.77 -25.43 -4.41
CA ASN A 305 -38.02 -26.10 -4.03
C ASN A 305 -37.84 -27.32 -3.10
N ARG A 306 -36.62 -27.85 -2.99
CA ARG A 306 -36.30 -29.01 -2.15
C ARG A 306 -35.56 -28.66 -0.85
N VAL A 307 -35.29 -27.38 -0.60
CA VAL A 307 -34.74 -26.87 0.66
C VAL A 307 -35.90 -26.44 1.57
N SER A 308 -35.77 -26.65 2.88
CA SER A 308 -36.79 -26.26 3.86
C SER A 308 -37.06 -24.76 3.85
N LYS A 309 -38.27 -24.33 4.22
CA LYS A 309 -38.61 -22.90 4.25
C LYS A 309 -37.77 -22.16 5.30
N GLU A 310 -37.47 -22.83 6.40
CA GLU A 310 -36.66 -22.31 7.50
C GLU A 310 -35.22 -22.06 7.04
N GLU A 311 -34.58 -23.00 6.34
CA GLU A 311 -33.24 -22.80 5.78
C GLU A 311 -33.23 -21.70 4.72
N LYS A 312 -34.22 -21.67 3.82
CA LYS A 312 -34.35 -20.59 2.82
C LYS A 312 -34.45 -19.21 3.45
N SER A 313 -35.25 -19.09 4.50
CA SER A 313 -35.47 -17.79 5.16
C SER A 313 -34.19 -17.20 5.74
N LYS A 314 -33.23 -18.05 6.13
CA LYS A 314 -31.92 -17.63 6.64
C LYS A 314 -30.97 -17.16 5.54
N LEU A 315 -31.16 -17.66 4.31
CA LEU A 315 -30.28 -17.40 3.18
C LEU A 315 -30.69 -16.15 2.38
N ASN A 316 -31.76 -15.48 2.83
CA ASN A 316 -32.31 -14.21 2.36
C ASN A 316 -32.39 -14.15 0.83
N HIS A 317 -33.53 -14.52 0.24
CA HIS A 317 -33.56 -14.74 -1.20
C HIS A 317 -34.89 -14.36 -1.88
N THR A 318 -34.86 -13.34 -2.76
CA THR A 318 -35.40 -13.25 -4.15
C THR A 318 -35.46 -11.76 -4.55
N ALA A 319 -34.46 -11.24 -5.26
CA ALA A 319 -34.48 -9.88 -5.85
C ALA A 319 -33.41 -9.77 -6.95
N GLU A 320 -33.72 -9.14 -8.10
CA GLU A 320 -32.70 -8.80 -9.09
C GLU A 320 -31.89 -7.59 -8.57
N ASP A 321 -30.88 -7.88 -7.76
CA ASP A 321 -30.04 -6.93 -7.05
C ASP A 321 -28.53 -7.17 -7.27
N GLY A 322 -28.22 -8.12 -8.17
CA GLY A 322 -26.88 -8.56 -8.53
C GLY A 322 -26.31 -9.63 -7.61
N GLU A 323 -27.01 -10.01 -6.53
CA GLU A 323 -26.61 -11.07 -5.61
C GLU A 323 -27.25 -12.41 -5.97
N PHE A 324 -26.46 -13.48 -6.00
CA PHE A 324 -26.96 -14.82 -6.31
C PHE A 324 -26.20 -15.88 -5.52
N TRP A 325 -26.83 -17.04 -5.38
CA TRP A 325 -26.18 -18.24 -4.85
C TRP A 325 -25.72 -19.16 -5.98
N MET A 326 -24.61 -19.87 -5.73
CA MET A 326 -24.17 -20.97 -6.58
C MET A 326 -23.53 -22.08 -5.75
N SER A 327 -23.42 -23.29 -6.31
CA SER A 327 -22.71 -24.38 -5.64
C SER A 327 -21.21 -24.07 -5.53
N TYR A 328 -20.55 -24.49 -4.45
CA TYR A 328 -19.10 -24.33 -4.32
C TYR A 328 -18.33 -25.04 -5.46
N SER A 329 -18.86 -26.15 -5.97
CA SER A 329 -18.32 -26.81 -7.15
C SER A 329 -18.38 -25.96 -8.41
N ASP A 330 -19.49 -25.24 -8.64
CA ASP A 330 -19.60 -24.33 -9.77
C ASP A 330 -18.73 -23.09 -9.56
N PHE A 331 -18.62 -22.60 -8.32
CA PHE A 331 -17.70 -21.50 -7.97
C PHE A 331 -16.25 -21.82 -8.39
N ILE A 332 -15.73 -22.98 -7.97
CA ILE A 332 -14.37 -23.44 -8.32
C ILE A 332 -14.19 -23.61 -9.84
N LYS A 333 -15.25 -24.04 -10.53
CA LYS A 333 -15.22 -24.28 -11.97
C LYS A 333 -15.26 -23.00 -12.81
N HIS A 334 -16.01 -22.00 -12.36
CA HIS A 334 -16.31 -20.79 -13.15
C HIS A 334 -15.44 -19.60 -12.78
N PHE A 335 -15.01 -19.48 -11.53
CA PHE A 335 -14.12 -18.42 -11.07
C PHE A 335 -12.65 -18.84 -11.11
N SER A 336 -11.76 -17.87 -11.24
CA SER A 336 -10.31 -18.12 -11.34
C SER A 336 -9.59 -17.81 -10.04
N LYS A 337 -9.99 -16.74 -9.35
CA LYS A 337 -9.32 -16.23 -8.15
C LYS A 337 -10.34 -15.92 -7.04
N LEU A 338 -9.90 -16.18 -5.81
CA LEU A 338 -10.53 -15.73 -4.59
C LEU A 338 -9.53 -14.87 -3.82
N GLU A 339 -9.98 -13.71 -3.36
CA GLU A 339 -9.22 -12.69 -2.66
C GLU A 339 -9.82 -12.56 -1.26
N ILE A 340 -9.01 -12.72 -0.22
CA ILE A 340 -9.45 -12.63 1.18
C ILE A 340 -8.60 -11.59 1.88
N CYS A 341 -9.21 -10.50 2.36
CA CYS A 341 -8.55 -9.51 3.19
C CYS A 341 -8.88 -9.76 4.66
N ASN A 342 -7.88 -10.25 5.39
CA ASN A 342 -7.98 -10.45 6.83
C ASN A 342 -7.71 -9.13 7.56
N LEU A 343 -8.49 -8.89 8.60
CA LEU A 343 -8.42 -7.67 9.40
C LEU A 343 -7.25 -7.73 10.39
N THR A 344 -6.65 -6.57 10.67
CA THR A 344 -5.63 -6.41 11.70
C THR A 344 -6.26 -6.39 13.10
N PRO A 345 -5.49 -6.62 14.19
CA PRO A 345 -6.01 -6.55 15.56
C PRO A 345 -6.70 -5.23 15.86
N ASP A 346 -6.15 -4.13 15.33
CA ASP A 346 -6.73 -2.78 15.47
C ASP A 346 -8.17 -2.70 14.94
N THR A 347 -8.57 -3.63 14.08
CA THR A 347 -9.88 -3.67 13.40
C THR A 347 -10.92 -4.52 14.12
N LEU A 348 -10.50 -5.42 15.01
CA LEU A 348 -11.37 -6.34 15.72
C LEU A 348 -11.59 -5.85 17.16
N ILE A 349 -12.84 -5.54 17.53
CA ILE A 349 -13.21 -5.08 18.89
C ILE A 349 -13.45 -6.27 19.86
N SER A 350 -13.52 -7.50 19.33
CA SER A 350 -13.81 -8.70 20.13
C SER A 350 -12.55 -9.44 20.58
N ASP A 351 -12.47 -9.72 21.88
CA ASP A 351 -11.42 -10.52 22.53
C ASP A 351 -11.47 -12.03 22.16
N ASP A 352 -12.52 -12.47 21.45
CA ASP A 352 -12.74 -13.88 21.06
C ASP A 352 -11.94 -14.32 19.81
N VAL A 353 -11.13 -13.43 19.22
CA VAL A 353 -10.43 -13.66 17.95
C VAL A 353 -8.92 -13.63 18.14
N GLY A 354 -8.21 -14.63 17.61
CA GLY A 354 -6.76 -14.63 17.58
C GLY A 354 -6.22 -13.39 16.86
N HIS A 355 -5.46 -12.56 17.57
CA HIS A 355 -4.89 -11.33 17.05
C HIS A 355 -3.61 -11.62 16.25
N TRP A 356 -3.54 -11.13 15.01
CA TRP A 356 -2.28 -11.13 14.24
C TRP A 356 -1.32 -10.08 14.79
N HIS A 357 -0.17 -10.48 15.30
CA HIS A 357 0.89 -9.52 15.62
C HIS A 357 1.40 -8.90 14.31
N ASN A 358 1.46 -7.57 14.23
CA ASN A 358 1.81 -6.85 13.00
C ASN A 358 3.07 -5.99 13.20
N HIS A 359 4.04 -6.14 12.29
CA HIS A 359 5.20 -5.28 12.18
C HIS A 359 5.27 -4.66 10.79
N GLN A 360 5.51 -3.36 10.71
CA GLN A 360 5.57 -2.63 9.45
C GLN A 360 6.90 -1.87 9.30
N TYR A 361 7.49 -1.94 8.11
CA TYR A 361 8.75 -1.28 7.79
C TYR A 361 8.66 -0.53 6.48
N GLU A 362 9.03 0.75 6.50
CA GLU A 362 9.20 1.51 5.28
C GLU A 362 10.60 1.27 4.68
N GLY A 363 10.66 1.17 3.36
CA GLY A 363 11.92 1.00 2.64
C GLY A 363 11.92 1.67 1.27
N ILE A 364 13.13 1.85 0.72
CA ILE A 364 13.33 2.48 -0.59
C ILE A 364 14.39 1.68 -1.35
N TRP A 365 14.08 1.34 -2.60
CA TRP A 365 15.07 0.94 -3.60
C TRP A 365 15.57 2.20 -4.32
N ARG A 366 16.88 2.47 -4.22
CA ARG A 366 17.54 3.62 -4.85
C ARG A 366 18.65 3.18 -5.78
N VAL A 367 18.64 3.68 -7.01
CA VAL A 367 19.69 3.43 -8.01
C VAL A 367 21.07 3.81 -7.45
N GLY A 368 22.05 2.93 -7.64
CA GLY A 368 23.43 3.10 -7.16
C GLY A 368 23.64 2.74 -5.68
N SER A 369 22.59 2.32 -4.97
CA SER A 369 22.67 1.92 -3.57
C SER A 369 21.82 0.67 -3.32
N THR A 370 20.54 0.82 -2.97
CA THR A 370 19.68 -0.27 -2.49
C THR A 370 18.86 -0.96 -3.59
N ALA A 371 18.87 -0.48 -4.83
CA ALA A 371 18.12 -1.09 -5.95
C ALA A 371 18.87 -2.29 -6.56
N GLY A 372 18.96 -3.38 -5.80
CA GLY A 372 19.79 -4.54 -6.11
C GLY A 372 19.22 -5.53 -7.12
N GLY A 373 17.91 -5.49 -7.37
CA GLY A 373 17.22 -6.48 -8.21
C GLY A 373 17.06 -7.84 -7.51
N CYS A 374 16.45 -8.82 -8.16
CA CYS A 374 16.21 -10.14 -7.57
C CYS A 374 17.46 -11.03 -7.54
N ARG A 375 17.34 -12.25 -6.98
CA ARG A 375 18.45 -13.19 -6.80
C ARG A 375 19.19 -13.58 -8.10
N ASN A 376 18.57 -13.39 -9.26
CA ASN A 376 19.21 -13.58 -10.57
C ASN A 376 20.37 -12.61 -10.81
N PHE A 377 20.39 -11.47 -10.12
CA PHE A 377 21.42 -10.44 -10.22
C PHE A 377 22.38 -10.53 -9.02
N SER A 378 23.21 -11.58 -9.01
CA SER A 378 24.08 -11.91 -7.87
C SER A 378 25.03 -10.79 -7.43
N ALA A 379 25.49 -9.96 -8.38
CA ALA A 379 26.39 -8.86 -8.10
C ALA A 379 25.75 -7.74 -7.26
N THR A 380 24.44 -7.54 -7.37
CA THR A 380 23.71 -6.41 -6.78
C THR A 380 22.65 -6.83 -5.77
N PHE A 381 22.15 -8.07 -5.82
CA PHE A 381 21.13 -8.58 -4.89
C PHE A 381 21.45 -8.33 -3.40
N PRO A 382 22.70 -8.51 -2.92
CA PRO A 382 23.04 -8.24 -1.52
C PRO A 382 22.89 -6.77 -1.10
N SER A 383 22.74 -5.82 -2.04
CA SER A 383 22.55 -4.40 -1.74
C SER A 383 21.11 -4.03 -1.39
N ASN A 384 20.13 -4.92 -1.64
CA ASN A 384 18.75 -4.68 -1.23
C ASN A 384 18.62 -4.52 0.30
N PRO A 385 17.59 -3.79 0.80
CA PRO A 385 17.29 -3.75 2.23
C PRO A 385 17.07 -5.15 2.81
N GLN A 386 17.34 -5.33 4.10
CA GLN A 386 17.22 -6.62 4.79
C GLN A 386 16.49 -6.41 6.12
N TYR A 387 15.59 -7.32 6.48
CA TYR A 387 14.76 -7.24 7.68
C TYR A 387 14.80 -8.57 8.42
N VAL A 388 15.07 -8.56 9.72
CA VAL A 388 15.06 -9.78 10.54
C VAL A 388 13.65 -10.02 11.06
N VAL A 389 13.22 -11.28 11.05
CA VAL A 389 12.05 -11.79 11.76
C VAL A 389 12.48 -12.95 12.66
N ARG A 390 12.07 -12.89 13.92
CA ARG A 390 12.31 -13.92 14.94
C ARG A 390 11.00 -14.63 15.26
N LEU A 391 10.95 -15.92 15.00
CA LEU A 391 9.81 -16.78 15.27
C LEU A 391 10.15 -17.65 16.50
N GLU A 392 9.42 -17.49 17.58
CA GLU A 392 9.71 -18.18 18.87
C GLU A 392 8.66 -19.25 19.18
N ASP A 393 7.39 -18.89 19.12
CA ASP A 393 6.28 -19.76 19.51
C ASP A 393 5.59 -20.41 18.30
N VAL A 394 5.29 -21.70 18.42
CA VAL A 394 4.50 -22.46 17.43
C VAL A 394 3.00 -22.21 17.58
N ASP A 395 2.25 -22.41 16.50
CA ASP A 395 0.80 -22.24 16.48
C ASP A 395 0.09 -23.24 17.42
N ASP A 396 -0.94 -22.80 18.16
CA ASP A 396 -1.65 -23.67 19.12
C ASP A 396 -2.54 -24.72 18.44
N ASN A 397 -3.09 -24.39 17.27
CA ASN A 397 -4.08 -25.21 16.54
C ASN A 397 -3.83 -25.20 15.03
N PRO A 398 -2.79 -25.89 14.54
CA PRO A 398 -2.42 -25.86 13.13
C PRO A 398 -3.50 -26.47 12.22
N LEU A 399 -4.00 -25.69 11.25
CA LEU A 399 -5.05 -26.12 10.29
C LEU A 399 -4.66 -27.34 9.44
N ASP A 400 -3.36 -27.53 9.22
CA ASP A 400 -2.73 -28.61 8.46
C ASP A 400 -2.17 -29.74 9.35
N GLY A 401 -2.33 -29.64 10.67
CA GLY A 401 -1.83 -30.61 11.64
C GLY A 401 -0.30 -30.65 11.76
N LYS A 402 0.40 -29.60 11.31
CA LYS A 402 1.87 -29.50 11.38
C LYS A 402 2.29 -28.35 12.30
N ASP A 403 3.19 -28.68 13.22
CA ASP A 403 3.81 -27.70 14.12
C ASP A 403 4.72 -26.75 13.32
N GLY A 404 4.66 -25.47 13.67
CA GLY A 404 5.44 -24.41 13.05
C GLY A 404 4.87 -23.05 13.43
N CYS A 405 5.57 -22.00 13.03
CA CYS A 405 5.17 -20.61 13.24
C CYS A 405 4.54 -20.09 11.96
N THR A 406 3.24 -19.79 11.96
CA THR A 406 2.55 -19.22 10.81
C THR A 406 2.69 -17.70 10.79
N PHE A 407 3.10 -17.18 9.63
CA PHE A 407 3.18 -15.74 9.38
C PHE A 407 2.89 -15.41 7.91
N LEU A 408 2.50 -14.18 7.65
CA LEU A 408 2.31 -13.60 6.32
C LEU A 408 3.30 -12.46 6.12
N ILE A 409 3.81 -12.34 4.89
CA ILE A 409 4.60 -11.18 4.47
C ILE A 409 3.85 -10.47 3.36
N GLY A 410 3.51 -9.20 3.56
CA GLY A 410 3.01 -8.30 2.52
C GLY A 410 4.11 -7.31 2.11
N LEU A 411 4.51 -7.31 0.84
CA LEU A 411 5.43 -6.34 0.25
C LEU A 411 4.67 -5.41 -0.69
N MET A 412 4.39 -4.19 -0.25
CA MET A 412 3.60 -3.20 -0.98
C MET A 412 4.48 -2.10 -1.58
N GLN A 413 4.35 -1.81 -2.88
CA GLN A 413 5.00 -0.65 -3.50
C GLN A 413 4.08 0.59 -3.47
N LYS A 414 4.67 1.76 -3.17
CA LYS A 414 3.93 3.02 -3.01
C LYS A 414 3.71 3.77 -4.34
N ASP A 415 2.68 4.61 -4.39
CA ASP A 415 2.41 5.62 -5.43
C ASP A 415 2.09 5.12 -6.85
N GLY A 416 1.87 3.82 -7.09
CA GLY A 416 1.65 3.27 -8.44
C GLY A 416 0.53 3.97 -9.24
N ARG A 417 -0.64 4.18 -8.64
CA ARG A 417 -1.79 4.83 -9.31
C ARG A 417 -1.55 6.29 -9.67
N ARG A 418 -0.88 7.04 -8.78
CA ARG A 418 -0.48 8.44 -9.05
C ARG A 418 0.52 8.57 -10.19
N GLN A 419 1.25 7.49 -10.47
CA GLN A 419 2.22 7.40 -11.54
C GLN A 419 1.60 6.95 -12.88
N LYS A 420 0.39 6.38 -12.91
CA LYS A 420 -0.33 6.02 -14.15
C LYS A 420 -0.51 7.21 -15.10
N ARG A 421 -0.78 8.42 -14.56
CA ARG A 421 -0.86 9.66 -15.37
C ARG A 421 0.43 10.01 -16.11
N LEU A 422 1.56 9.45 -15.68
CA LEU A 422 2.88 9.62 -16.29
C LEU A 422 3.28 8.40 -17.13
N ASP A 423 2.33 7.51 -17.43
CA ASP A 423 2.54 6.23 -18.13
C ASP A 423 3.61 5.34 -17.48
N ARG A 424 3.67 5.40 -16.14
CA ARG A 424 4.58 4.58 -15.33
C ARG A 424 3.78 3.47 -14.65
N ASN A 425 4.11 2.25 -15.01
CA ASN A 425 3.51 1.05 -14.45
C ASN A 425 4.17 0.66 -13.12
N LEU A 426 3.45 -0.15 -12.34
CA LEU A 426 3.98 -0.84 -11.17
C LEU A 426 5.22 -1.66 -11.56
N GLU A 427 6.22 -1.67 -10.69
CA GLU A 427 7.41 -2.49 -10.87
C GLU A 427 7.08 -3.94 -10.50
N THR A 428 7.75 -4.89 -11.14
CA THR A 428 7.66 -6.30 -10.72
C THR A 428 8.42 -6.47 -9.40
N ILE A 429 7.73 -6.84 -8.32
CA ILE A 429 8.29 -6.96 -6.96
C ILE A 429 8.15 -8.37 -6.41
N GLY A 430 8.97 -8.69 -5.40
CA GLY A 430 8.97 -9.97 -4.69
C GLY A 430 10.03 -9.98 -3.58
N PHE A 431 10.12 -11.07 -2.84
CA PHE A 431 11.05 -11.19 -1.72
C PHE A 431 11.57 -12.61 -1.55
N ALA A 432 12.71 -12.73 -0.85
CA ALA A 432 13.30 -14.00 -0.48
C ALA A 432 13.59 -14.05 1.03
N ILE A 433 13.44 -15.22 1.63
CA ILE A 433 13.61 -15.46 3.06
C ILE A 433 14.80 -16.40 3.26
N TYR A 434 15.75 -16.01 4.09
CA TYR A 434 16.94 -16.77 4.43
C TYR A 434 16.97 -17.06 5.92
N GLU A 435 17.39 -18.26 6.31
CA GLU A 435 17.68 -18.56 7.71
C GLU A 435 19.00 -17.89 8.12
N VAL A 436 19.02 -17.26 9.30
CA VAL A 436 20.21 -16.62 9.86
C VAL A 436 21.19 -17.70 10.32
N PRO A 437 22.45 -17.69 9.81
CA PRO A 437 23.48 -18.62 10.27
C PRO A 437 23.78 -18.47 11.77
N ASP A 438 24.11 -19.57 12.45
CA ASP A 438 24.33 -19.60 13.91
C ASP A 438 25.32 -18.55 14.42
N GLN A 439 26.34 -18.22 13.63
CA GLN A 439 27.35 -17.20 13.97
C GLN A 439 26.78 -15.77 14.12
N TYR A 440 25.58 -15.53 13.61
CA TYR A 440 24.90 -14.24 13.60
C TYR A 440 23.63 -14.21 14.46
N LYS A 441 23.21 -15.36 15.02
CA LYS A 441 21.99 -15.45 15.83
C LYS A 441 22.04 -14.54 17.05
N GLY A 442 20.91 -13.90 17.37
CA GLY A 442 20.76 -13.00 18.52
C GLY A 442 21.34 -11.60 18.29
N GLN A 443 22.00 -11.35 17.16
CA GLN A 443 22.52 -10.02 16.82
C GLN A 443 21.48 -9.23 16.01
N SER A 444 21.11 -8.05 16.48
CA SER A 444 20.12 -7.19 15.80
C SER A 444 20.67 -6.42 14.60
N ASN A 445 21.99 -6.41 14.39
CA ASN A 445 22.66 -5.47 13.46
C ASN A 445 23.44 -6.18 12.33
N VAL A 446 23.13 -7.44 12.03
CA VAL A 446 23.87 -8.22 11.03
C VAL A 446 23.24 -8.11 9.66
N ARG A 447 23.90 -7.37 8.77
CA ARG A 447 23.59 -7.43 7.34
C ARG A 447 24.23 -8.68 6.73
N LEU A 448 23.44 -9.56 6.14
CA LEU A 448 23.94 -10.74 5.44
C LEU A 448 24.68 -10.32 4.17
N GLY A 449 25.96 -10.68 4.10
CA GLY A 449 26.82 -10.40 2.96
C GLY A 449 26.58 -11.33 1.77
N PRO A 450 27.28 -11.08 0.64
CA PRO A 450 27.24 -11.96 -0.53
C PRO A 450 27.67 -13.39 -0.22
N ASP A 451 28.54 -13.60 0.77
CA ASP A 451 29.02 -14.89 1.23
C ASP A 451 27.88 -15.78 1.75
N VAL A 452 26.87 -15.20 2.40
CA VAL A 452 25.68 -15.93 2.86
C VAL A 452 24.64 -15.98 1.76
N LEU A 453 24.20 -14.83 1.26
CA LEU A 453 23.05 -14.71 0.34
C LEU A 453 23.26 -15.42 -1.00
N LEU A 454 24.51 -15.54 -1.45
CA LEU A 454 24.82 -16.21 -2.72
C LEU A 454 25.11 -17.71 -2.57
N ARG A 455 25.53 -18.17 -1.39
CA ARG A 455 25.89 -19.58 -1.15
C ARG A 455 24.76 -20.39 -0.54
N GLN A 456 23.95 -19.78 0.31
CA GLN A 456 22.80 -20.43 0.94
C GLN A 456 21.58 -20.35 0.01
N LYS A 457 20.75 -21.39 0.03
CA LYS A 457 19.43 -21.35 -0.62
C LYS A 457 18.45 -20.62 0.29
N ALA A 458 17.58 -19.80 -0.30
CA ALA A 458 16.45 -19.24 0.42
C ALA A 458 15.58 -20.38 0.96
N VAL A 459 15.14 -20.27 2.22
CA VAL A 459 14.26 -21.26 2.86
C VAL A 459 12.83 -21.13 2.36
N ALA A 460 12.45 -19.91 1.96
CA ALA A 460 11.19 -19.60 1.34
C ALA A 460 11.35 -18.32 0.49
N MET A 461 10.43 -18.10 -0.46
CA MET A 461 10.40 -16.91 -1.30
C MET A 461 8.95 -16.59 -1.63
N SER A 462 8.69 -15.37 -2.10
CA SER A 462 7.38 -15.05 -2.68
C SER A 462 7.04 -16.01 -3.82
N SER A 463 5.78 -16.40 -3.93
CA SER A 463 5.32 -17.40 -4.91
C SER A 463 5.62 -16.99 -6.35
N SER A 464 5.63 -15.69 -6.62
CA SER A 464 6.05 -15.12 -7.91
C SER A 464 6.59 -13.70 -7.72
N PHE A 465 7.35 -13.24 -8.71
CA PHE A 465 7.63 -11.82 -8.90
C PHE A 465 6.57 -11.26 -9.85
N ILE A 466 5.72 -10.37 -9.36
CA ILE A 466 4.56 -9.86 -10.11
C ILE A 466 4.46 -8.35 -9.98
N ASN A 467 3.88 -7.70 -10.98
CA ASN A 467 3.67 -6.25 -11.06
C ASN A 467 2.32 -5.83 -10.44
N THR A 468 2.05 -6.28 -9.21
CA THR A 468 0.89 -5.86 -8.41
C THR A 468 1.29 -4.81 -7.36
N ARG A 469 0.30 -4.12 -6.78
CA ARG A 469 0.55 -3.13 -5.73
C ARG A 469 1.18 -3.77 -4.50
N GLU A 470 0.68 -4.93 -4.07
CA GLU A 470 1.27 -5.74 -3.02
C GLU A 470 1.45 -7.19 -3.50
N VAL A 471 2.53 -7.82 -3.05
CA VAL A 471 2.73 -9.28 -3.09
C VAL A 471 2.64 -9.79 -1.66
N CYS A 472 1.69 -10.67 -1.41
CA CYS A 472 1.47 -11.29 -0.11
C CYS A 472 1.52 -12.81 -0.24
N ASP A 473 2.30 -13.45 0.63
CA ASP A 473 2.36 -14.90 0.74
C ASP A 473 2.34 -15.33 2.22
N ARG A 474 1.69 -16.47 2.48
CA ARG A 474 1.62 -17.13 3.77
C ARG A 474 2.72 -18.18 3.89
N PHE A 475 3.42 -18.18 5.02
CA PHE A 475 4.50 -19.11 5.32
C PHE A 475 4.26 -19.80 6.65
N LYS A 476 4.83 -21.00 6.77
CA LYS A 476 4.99 -21.73 8.02
C LYS A 476 6.42 -22.23 8.09
N LEU A 477 7.19 -21.72 9.05
CA LEU A 477 8.59 -22.08 9.26
C LEU A 477 8.79 -22.54 10.72
N PRO A 478 9.82 -23.35 11.01
CA PRO A 478 10.14 -23.70 12.39
C PRO A 478 10.61 -22.46 13.18
N PRO A 479 10.55 -22.49 14.52
CA PRO A 479 11.13 -21.44 15.35
C PRO A 479 12.59 -21.16 14.99
N GLY A 480 12.95 -19.88 14.87
CA GLY A 480 14.27 -19.45 14.39
C GLY A 480 14.32 -17.97 13.99
N GLU A 481 15.52 -17.54 13.57
CA GLU A 481 15.73 -16.19 13.04
C GLU A 481 15.88 -16.25 11.52
N TYR A 482 15.16 -15.37 10.83
CA TYR A 482 15.14 -15.29 9.37
C TYR A 482 15.35 -13.87 8.88
N VAL A 483 15.91 -13.71 7.68
CA VAL A 483 16.09 -12.44 6.98
C VAL A 483 15.22 -12.40 5.74
N ILE A 484 14.38 -11.38 5.65
CA ILE A 484 13.55 -11.04 4.50
C ILE A 484 14.32 -10.03 3.65
N VAL A 485 14.50 -10.34 2.36
CA VAL A 485 15.16 -9.48 1.37
C VAL A 485 14.13 -9.07 0.31
N PRO A 486 13.45 -7.92 0.47
CA PRO A 486 12.53 -7.40 -0.54
C PRO A 486 13.29 -6.75 -1.71
N SER A 487 12.84 -7.02 -2.93
CA SER A 487 13.48 -6.52 -4.14
C SER A 487 12.49 -6.30 -5.29
N THR A 488 12.85 -5.43 -6.21
CA THR A 488 12.30 -5.45 -7.57
C THR A 488 12.92 -6.61 -8.36
N PHE A 489 12.27 -7.05 -9.43
CA PHE A 489 12.82 -8.10 -10.28
C PHE A 489 14.11 -7.63 -10.95
N GLN A 490 14.04 -6.52 -11.69
CA GLN A 490 15.20 -5.88 -12.31
C GLN A 490 15.94 -4.99 -11.29
N PRO A 491 17.28 -4.89 -11.36
CA PRO A 491 18.03 -3.91 -10.59
C PRO A 491 17.78 -2.49 -11.11
N HIS A 492 18.26 -1.49 -10.36
CA HIS A 492 18.23 -0.08 -10.75
C HIS A 492 16.82 0.50 -10.95
N LYS A 493 15.83 -0.04 -10.24
CA LYS A 493 14.49 0.53 -10.15
C LYS A 493 14.36 1.39 -8.89
N ASN A 494 13.89 2.62 -9.07
CA ASN A 494 13.59 3.51 -7.94
C ASN A 494 12.14 3.31 -7.53
N ALA A 495 11.91 2.84 -6.31
CA ALA A 495 10.58 2.73 -5.74
C ALA A 495 10.64 2.74 -4.21
N SER A 496 9.57 3.20 -3.59
CA SER A 496 9.37 3.09 -2.14
C SER A 496 8.43 1.94 -1.85
N PHE A 497 8.63 1.25 -0.74
CA PHE A 497 7.81 0.12 -0.35
C PHE A 497 7.47 0.15 1.14
N LEU A 498 6.45 -0.63 1.50
CA LEU A 498 6.09 -1.01 2.85
C LEU A 498 6.20 -2.53 2.94
N LEU A 499 7.00 -3.03 3.87
CA LEU A 499 7.07 -4.44 4.23
C LEU A 499 6.24 -4.64 5.50
N ARG A 500 5.27 -5.55 5.45
CA ARG A 500 4.40 -5.89 6.58
C ARG A 500 4.59 -7.37 6.93
N VAL A 501 4.73 -7.68 8.20
CA VAL A 501 4.87 -9.04 8.71
C VAL A 501 3.77 -9.26 9.74
N PHE A 502 2.90 -10.23 9.46
CA PHE A 502 1.80 -10.63 10.32
C PHE A 502 2.07 -12.02 10.86
N SER A 503 2.09 -12.22 12.18
CA SER A 503 2.33 -13.54 12.79
C SER A 503 1.22 -13.92 13.76
N GLU A 504 0.89 -15.23 13.80
CA GLU A 504 -0.17 -15.75 14.68
C GLU A 504 0.24 -15.68 16.16
N LYS A 505 1.53 -15.91 16.43
CA LYS A 505 2.17 -15.68 17.73
C LYS A 505 3.06 -14.45 17.68
N GLN A 506 3.44 -13.92 18.83
CA GLN A 506 4.34 -12.77 18.88
C GLN A 506 5.67 -13.12 18.20
N ALA A 507 6.06 -12.31 17.21
CA ALA A 507 7.32 -12.47 16.49
C ALA A 507 8.05 -11.14 16.50
N ALA A 508 9.26 -11.08 17.05
CA ALA A 508 10.05 -9.86 17.00
C ALA A 508 10.59 -9.65 15.58
N ALA A 509 10.25 -8.55 14.93
CA ALA A 509 10.85 -8.15 13.67
C ALA A 509 11.61 -6.81 13.83
N SER A 510 12.65 -6.59 13.03
CA SER A 510 13.39 -5.32 13.02
C SER A 510 14.15 -5.10 11.70
N PRO A 511 14.39 -3.84 11.28
CA PRO A 511 15.27 -3.56 10.16
C PRO A 511 16.72 -3.85 10.52
N LEU A 512 17.48 -4.41 9.57
CA LEU A 512 18.93 -4.56 9.72
C LEU A 512 19.62 -3.26 9.35
N GLU A 513 19.75 -2.37 10.33
CA GLU A 513 20.54 -1.15 10.19
C GLU A 513 21.99 -1.38 10.65
N GLU A 514 22.94 -0.95 9.83
CA GLU A 514 24.34 -0.94 10.21
C GLU A 514 24.54 0.20 11.23
N GLN A 515 25.01 -0.10 12.44
CA GLN A 515 25.38 0.96 13.37
C GLN A 515 26.41 1.86 12.70
N ILE A 516 26.16 3.17 12.67
CA ILE A 516 27.12 4.18 12.21
C ILE A 516 28.27 4.22 13.23
N ALA A 517 29.19 3.26 13.11
CA ALA A 517 30.38 3.16 13.94
C ALA A 517 31.54 3.83 13.20
N ASN A 518 31.84 5.08 13.52
CA ASN A 518 33.05 5.75 13.06
C ASN A 518 34.28 5.15 13.77
N ARG A 519 34.74 3.98 13.32
CA ARG A 519 36.02 3.40 13.73
C ARG A 519 37.16 3.95 12.89
N MET A 520 37.33 5.27 12.86
CA MET A 520 38.54 5.88 12.32
C MET A 520 39.66 5.78 13.35
N LYS A 521 40.75 5.07 13.00
CA LYS A 521 41.99 5.14 13.78
C LYS A 521 42.60 6.52 13.58
N GLN A 522 42.46 7.42 14.54
CA GLN A 522 43.27 8.64 14.56
C GLN A 522 44.74 8.23 14.76
N LYS A 523 45.57 8.46 13.73
CA LYS A 523 47.02 8.51 13.92
C LYS A 523 47.36 9.92 14.38
N GLU A 524 47.90 10.05 15.59
CA GLU A 524 48.58 11.29 15.99
C GLU A 524 49.89 11.38 15.21
N ALA A 525 49.89 12.13 14.10
CA ALA A 525 51.10 12.44 13.35
C ALA A 525 51.82 13.60 14.04
N SER A 526 53.10 13.44 14.39
CA SER A 526 53.90 14.52 14.95
C SER A 526 54.48 15.40 13.85
N GLU A 527 54.93 16.61 14.20
CA GLU A 527 55.57 17.52 13.25
C GLU A 527 56.85 16.93 12.59
N LYS A 528 57.39 15.84 13.15
CA LYS A 528 58.56 15.12 12.62
C LYS A 528 58.19 14.12 11.51
N ASP A 529 56.92 13.75 11.39
CA ASP A 529 56.42 12.75 10.44
C ASP A 529 55.99 13.37 9.10
N VAL A 530 56.09 14.69 8.98
CA VAL A 530 55.69 15.46 7.79
C VAL A 530 56.88 15.64 6.85
N ASP A 531 56.69 15.26 5.58
CA ASP A 531 57.69 15.38 4.52
C ASP A 531 58.26 16.83 4.41
N PRO A 532 59.60 17.01 4.43
CA PRO A 532 60.25 18.31 4.25
C PRO A 532 59.88 19.04 2.94
N GLN A 533 59.63 18.31 1.86
CA GLN A 533 59.16 18.88 0.59
C GLN A 533 57.76 19.45 0.73
N PHE A 534 56.88 18.75 1.45
CA PHE A 534 55.52 19.23 1.75
C PHE A 534 55.55 20.51 2.59
N LYS A 535 56.42 20.59 3.61
CA LYS A 535 56.60 21.81 4.42
C LYS A 535 57.07 23.01 3.58
N THR A 536 57.95 22.76 2.62
CA THR A 536 58.49 23.80 1.74
C THR A 536 57.42 24.30 0.78
N PHE A 537 56.65 23.38 0.19
CA PHE A 537 55.55 23.70 -0.69
C PHE A 537 54.40 24.43 0.04
N PHE A 538 54.07 23.98 1.25
CA PHE A 538 53.10 24.67 2.11
C PHE A 538 53.50 26.11 2.38
N LYS A 539 54.77 26.38 2.74
CA LYS A 539 55.26 27.75 2.99
C LYS A 539 55.21 28.64 1.74
N GLN A 540 55.42 28.08 0.56
CA GLN A 540 55.31 28.84 -0.70
C GLN A 540 53.88 29.27 -1.01
N ILE A 541 52.91 28.43 -0.65
CA ILE A 541 51.49 28.66 -0.95
C ILE A 541 50.80 29.47 0.16
N ALA A 542 51.13 29.22 1.43
CA ALA A 542 50.51 29.86 2.60
C ALA A 542 51.00 31.30 2.87
N GLY A 543 51.92 31.82 2.06
CA GLY A 543 52.39 33.21 2.14
C GLY A 543 52.93 33.62 3.52
N ASN A 544 52.78 34.91 3.85
CA ASN A 544 53.29 35.51 5.09
C ASN A 544 52.42 35.23 6.32
N ASP A 545 51.15 34.91 6.13
CA ASP A 545 50.19 34.61 7.20
C ASP A 545 50.22 33.14 7.63
N MET A 546 50.97 32.28 6.93
CA MET A 546 51.16 30.85 7.27
C MET A 546 49.82 30.08 7.38
N GLU A 547 48.81 30.59 6.69
CA GLU A 547 47.44 30.10 6.67
C GLU A 547 47.00 29.86 5.23
N VAL A 548 46.43 28.70 4.94
CA VAL A 548 45.99 28.31 3.60
C VAL A 548 44.49 28.51 3.49
N SER A 549 44.07 29.33 2.53
CA SER A 549 42.65 29.48 2.16
C SER A 549 42.15 28.27 1.37
N VAL A 550 40.82 28.15 1.24
CA VAL A 550 40.19 27.10 0.42
C VAL A 550 40.72 27.08 -1.01
N PHE A 551 40.95 28.24 -1.62
CA PHE A 551 41.40 28.35 -3.01
C PHE A 551 42.83 27.81 -3.15
N GLU A 552 43.71 28.23 -2.24
CA GLU A 552 45.10 27.78 -2.19
C GLU A 552 45.22 26.29 -1.89
N LEU A 553 44.35 25.76 -1.00
CA LEU A 553 44.30 24.33 -0.69
C LEU A 553 43.93 23.50 -1.91
N VAL A 554 42.91 23.92 -2.66
CA VAL A 554 42.46 23.18 -3.86
C VAL A 554 43.51 23.26 -4.96
N GLU A 555 44.14 24.42 -5.15
CA GLU A 555 45.24 24.56 -6.11
C GLU A 555 46.43 23.66 -5.74
N MET A 556 46.79 23.61 -4.46
CA MET A 556 47.85 22.76 -3.93
C MET A 556 47.55 21.28 -4.17
N LEU A 557 46.37 20.80 -3.78
CA LEU A 557 45.97 19.41 -3.94
C LEU A 557 45.90 18.99 -5.41
N ASN A 558 45.38 19.85 -6.29
CA ASN A 558 45.28 19.57 -7.72
C ASN A 558 46.66 19.51 -8.39
N LYS A 559 47.61 20.38 -8.00
CA LYS A 559 48.99 20.30 -8.48
C LYS A 559 49.66 18.99 -8.07
N VAL A 560 49.44 18.54 -6.83
CA VAL A 560 50.01 17.27 -6.33
C VAL A 560 49.42 16.08 -7.07
N VAL A 561 48.11 16.02 -7.25
CA VAL A 561 47.48 14.86 -7.90
C VAL A 561 47.70 14.86 -9.42
N ALA A 562 47.85 16.02 -10.07
CA ALA A 562 48.25 16.07 -11.48
C ALA A 562 49.62 15.43 -11.76
N GLN A 563 50.49 15.32 -10.74
CA GLN A 563 51.79 14.65 -10.84
C GLN A 563 51.72 13.14 -10.54
N ARG A 564 50.56 12.62 -10.12
CA ARG A 564 50.34 11.25 -9.65
C ARG A 564 49.50 10.48 -10.66
N SER A 565 50.15 9.80 -11.60
CA SER A 565 49.46 8.99 -12.63
C SER A 565 48.74 7.75 -12.08
N ASP A 566 49.01 7.38 -10.83
CA ASP A 566 48.36 6.30 -10.10
C ASP A 566 46.95 6.68 -9.59
N ILE A 567 46.64 7.98 -9.50
CA ILE A 567 45.35 8.47 -9.01
C ILE A 567 44.49 8.94 -10.19
N LYS A 568 43.37 8.24 -10.44
CA LYS A 568 42.38 8.68 -11.43
C LYS A 568 41.40 9.67 -10.79
N THR A 569 41.54 10.96 -11.11
CA THR A 569 40.63 12.02 -10.65
C THR A 569 40.66 13.21 -11.61
N ASP A 570 39.55 13.95 -11.67
CA ASP A 570 39.46 15.24 -12.36
C ASP A 570 39.94 16.43 -11.47
N GLY A 571 40.39 16.11 -10.26
CA GLY A 571 40.84 17.07 -9.25
C GLY A 571 39.81 17.29 -8.13
N PHE A 572 40.23 18.03 -7.12
CA PHE A 572 39.41 18.51 -6.00
C PHE A 572 38.66 19.77 -6.41
N SER A 573 37.38 19.83 -6.05
CA SER A 573 36.53 21.01 -6.23
C SER A 573 36.69 21.99 -5.06
N LEU A 574 36.27 23.25 -5.28
CA LEU A 574 36.18 24.25 -4.21
C LEU A 574 35.25 23.80 -3.07
N GLU A 575 34.21 23.04 -3.38
CA GLU A 575 33.29 22.51 -2.37
C GLU A 575 33.98 21.47 -1.49
N THR A 576 34.72 20.53 -2.08
CA THR A 576 35.55 19.58 -1.34
C THR A 576 36.60 20.30 -0.48
N GLY A 577 37.24 21.35 -1.04
CA GLY A 577 38.16 22.20 -0.28
C GLY A 577 37.50 22.87 0.93
N ARG A 578 36.28 23.41 0.78
CA ARG A 578 35.52 23.99 1.91
C ARG A 578 35.20 22.96 2.98
N LEU A 579 34.84 21.73 2.59
CA LEU A 579 34.58 20.64 3.52
C LEU A 579 35.84 20.22 4.28
N ILE A 580 36.98 20.10 3.60
CA ILE A 580 38.28 19.81 4.24
C ILE A 580 38.64 20.91 5.24
N VAL A 581 38.51 22.18 4.87
CA VAL A 581 38.76 23.30 5.78
C VAL A 581 37.79 23.25 6.97
N SER A 582 36.50 23.01 6.74
CA SER A 582 35.49 22.91 7.81
C SER A 582 35.74 21.73 8.75
N LEU A 583 36.32 20.64 8.27
CA LEU A 583 36.68 19.48 9.08
C LEU A 583 37.91 19.74 9.98
N LEU A 584 38.82 20.58 9.50
CA LEU A 584 40.15 20.79 10.10
C LEU A 584 40.30 22.13 10.86
N ASP A 585 39.46 23.13 10.59
CA ASP A 585 39.42 24.42 11.30
C ASP A 585 38.66 24.29 12.63
N VAL A 586 39.42 23.97 13.69
CA VAL A 586 38.91 23.83 15.07
C VAL A 586 38.50 25.18 15.68
N SER A 587 38.90 26.31 15.07
CA SER A 587 38.70 27.64 15.64
C SER A 587 37.39 28.31 15.22
N SER A 588 36.70 27.79 14.19
CA SER A 588 35.43 28.30 13.60
C SER A 588 35.43 29.78 13.15
N LEU A 589 36.54 30.51 13.31
CA LEU A 589 36.63 31.96 13.14
C LEU A 589 37.44 32.39 11.92
N ARG A 590 38.30 31.52 11.35
CA ARG A 590 39.32 31.96 10.38
C ARG A 590 39.06 31.56 8.93
N LYS A 591 38.27 30.50 8.66
CA LYS A 591 38.01 29.98 7.30
C LYS A 591 39.32 29.68 6.51
N LYS A 592 40.43 29.49 7.23
CA LYS A 592 41.77 29.20 6.72
C LYS A 592 42.41 28.14 7.60
N LEU A 593 43.31 27.35 7.02
CA LEU A 593 44.03 26.28 7.73
C LEU A 593 45.44 26.72 8.07
N SER A 594 45.79 26.65 9.36
CA SER A 594 47.18 26.80 9.80
C SER A 594 48.02 25.57 9.42
N SER A 595 49.35 25.73 9.39
CA SER A 595 50.29 24.61 9.21
C SER A 595 50.06 23.45 10.19
N HIS A 596 49.65 23.77 11.42
CA HIS A 596 49.37 22.81 12.47
C HIS A 596 48.11 21.99 12.15
N SER A 597 47.04 22.63 11.66
CA SER A 597 45.78 21.98 11.28
C SER A 597 45.91 21.08 10.04
N LEU A 598 46.75 21.47 9.07
CA LEU A 598 46.96 20.71 7.83
C LEU A 598 47.96 19.55 7.99
N CYS A 599 48.91 19.64 8.93
CA CYS A 599 49.90 18.57 9.16
C CYS A 599 49.40 17.48 10.12
N PHE A 600 48.72 17.84 11.21
CA PHE A 600 48.39 16.89 12.28
C PHE A 600 47.17 16.01 11.99
N LYS A 601 46.36 16.34 10.97
CA LYS A 601 45.08 15.66 10.71
C LYS A 601 44.90 15.15 9.28
N THR A 602 45.84 15.43 8.36
CA THR A 602 45.70 15.12 6.92
C THR A 602 46.59 13.96 6.45
N LEU A 603 47.31 13.28 7.35
CA LEU A 603 47.93 11.99 7.06
C LEU A 603 46.95 10.84 7.35
N LEU A 604 45.94 10.73 6.49
CA LEU A 604 45.10 9.55 6.32
C LEU A 604 45.58 8.76 5.10
#